data_AF-A0A915MCH7-F1
#
_entry.id   AF-A0A915MCH7-F1
#
_cell.length_a   1.000
_cell.length_b   1.000
_cell.length_c   1.000
_cell.angle_alpha   90.00
_cell.angle_beta   90.00
_cell.angle_gamma   90.00
#
_symmetry.space_group_name_H-M   'P 1'
#
loop_
_entity.id
_entity.type
_entity.pdbx_description
1 polymer ?
#
loop_
_entity_poly.entity_id
_entity_poly.type
_entity_poly.pdbx_seq_one_letter_code
_entity_poly.pdbx_strand_id
1 'polypeptide(L)'
;MIYIKGFSMIVGGSILLDTATDNSDIDIIFLIPSLNFCDNVEGQSRNDLIFGNNENSFYFYLAKELEKEYSRNLNFDFDLFNINSIANARVPLIELVIEGHEMDIMFAQLPVTSIPAELKLSEHNNKEVIKENIYILNELIKRMDNLNDSEHFQCYRMSYRTKFSLINPEREEMFTNLLRVVKQWAIARQIYSNIFGYLSGTILLIMTAKICLLYPNGNLLFLLRQFFLIYSIWPWPIPLILDSLVNSNNTLQNWNLKNLLPSEYHDGDKMPIITSLFPNQNAAYNVNKYTLNIIKVEINRECTSIKDINDENQKEFSPVSPPNCGQLKTRVRTLLYRWVEKTVIPTKNKQTIILKDRLNNYHALSGFSRKRRMNNKNLQMLRVIWLVGLNFKEDSCSSIPNSINQFISTLNFHMGKINNKNGFNNHSLYGIYSNHFELENM
;
A
#
# COMPACT_ATOMS: atom_id res chain seq x y z
N MET A 1 23.66 21.66 -9.20
CA MET A 1 22.35 22.21 -8.77
C MET A 1 21.30 21.73 -9.76
N ILE A 2 20.39 20.84 -9.35
CA ILE A 2 19.29 20.39 -10.21
C ILE A 2 18.28 21.54 -10.28
N TYR A 3 18.16 22.18 -11.45
CA TYR A 3 17.11 23.15 -11.72
C TYR A 3 15.92 22.40 -12.32
N ILE A 4 14.92 22.06 -11.50
CA ILE A 4 13.65 21.53 -12.01
C ILE A 4 12.85 22.72 -12.56
N LYS A 5 13.00 23.00 -13.86
CA LYS A 5 12.18 24.03 -14.54
C LYS A 5 10.80 23.47 -14.85
N GLY A 6 9.75 24.11 -14.34
CA GLY A 6 8.37 23.84 -14.71
C GLY A 6 7.81 22.53 -14.16
N PHE A 7 7.82 22.35 -12.84
CA PHE A 7 7.11 21.27 -12.15
C PHE A 7 5.72 21.72 -11.68
N SER A 8 4.85 20.74 -11.42
CA SER A 8 3.57 20.95 -10.72
C SER A 8 3.48 20.03 -9.52
N MET A 9 2.92 20.51 -8.41
CA MET A 9 2.74 19.73 -7.19
C MET A 9 1.25 19.46 -7.00
N ILE A 10 0.92 18.21 -6.70
CA ILE A 10 -0.45 17.77 -6.41
C ILE A 10 -0.45 16.93 -5.13
N VAL A 11 -1.57 16.93 -4.44
CA VAL A 11 -1.79 16.12 -3.24
C VAL A 11 -2.65 14.91 -3.61
N GLY A 12 -2.20 13.73 -3.20
CA GLY A 12 -2.80 12.46 -3.53
C GLY A 12 -3.54 11.78 -2.37
N GLY A 13 -3.68 10.46 -2.53
CA GLY A 13 -4.19 9.51 -1.55
C GLY A 13 -5.38 9.96 -0.73
N SER A 14 -5.26 9.85 0.59
CA SER A 14 -6.41 10.00 1.48
C SER A 14 -6.95 11.43 1.53
N ILE A 15 -6.08 12.43 1.34
CA ILE A 15 -6.46 13.86 1.35
C ILE A 15 -7.23 14.21 0.09
N LEU A 16 -6.77 13.80 -1.11
CA LEU A 16 -7.51 14.01 -2.37
C LEU A 16 -8.93 13.43 -2.29
N LEU A 17 -9.07 12.30 -1.61
CA LEU A 17 -10.34 11.60 -1.45
C LEU A 17 -11.18 12.12 -0.29
N ASP A 18 -10.72 13.13 0.45
CA ASP A 18 -11.33 13.59 1.70
C ASP A 18 -11.56 12.46 2.72
N THR A 19 -10.67 11.47 2.79
CA THR A 19 -10.73 10.32 3.72
C THR A 19 -9.55 10.27 4.71
N ALA A 20 -8.80 11.36 4.78
CA ALA A 20 -7.75 11.56 5.77
C ALA A 20 -8.34 11.63 7.20
N THR A 21 -7.57 11.11 8.14
CA THR A 21 -7.78 11.25 9.59
C THR A 21 -6.57 11.95 10.20
N ASP A 22 -6.60 12.28 11.49
CA ASP A 22 -5.50 12.99 12.16
C ASP A 22 -4.13 12.30 12.03
N ASN A 23 -4.11 10.97 11.89
CA ASN A 23 -2.89 10.18 11.72
C ASN A 23 -2.62 9.79 10.25
N SER A 24 -3.28 10.42 9.28
CA SER A 24 -3.02 10.15 7.86
C SER A 24 -1.80 10.91 7.39
N ASP A 25 -1.01 10.21 6.59
CA ASP A 25 0.08 10.74 5.77
C ASP A 25 -0.42 11.70 4.69
N ILE A 26 0.46 12.62 4.29
CA ILE A 26 0.25 13.53 3.17
C ILE A 26 0.99 12.98 1.96
N ASP A 27 0.26 12.40 1.02
CA ASP A 27 0.82 12.01 -0.28
C ASP A 27 1.07 13.24 -1.16
N ILE A 28 2.33 13.58 -1.44
CA ILE A 28 2.70 14.68 -2.34
C ILE A 28 3.29 14.08 -3.61
N ILE A 29 2.79 14.48 -4.78
CA ILE A 29 3.32 14.02 -6.06
C ILE A 29 3.79 15.23 -6.86
N PHE A 30 5.09 15.23 -7.19
CA PHE A 30 5.67 16.17 -8.13
C PHE A 30 5.53 15.65 -9.56
N LEU A 31 4.77 16.38 -10.38
CA LEU A 31 4.72 16.21 -11.82
C LEU A 31 5.92 16.91 -12.44
N ILE A 32 6.78 16.14 -13.10
CA ILE A 32 8.00 16.66 -13.73
C ILE A 32 8.03 16.30 -15.23
N PRO A 33 8.49 17.22 -16.09
CA PRO A 33 8.68 16.94 -17.51
C PRO A 33 9.83 15.93 -17.71
N SER A 34 9.73 15.00 -18.67
CA SER A 34 10.81 14.04 -18.96
C SER A 34 11.86 14.53 -19.94
N LEU A 35 11.45 15.28 -20.95
CA LEU A 35 12.30 15.61 -22.11
C LEU A 35 13.32 16.73 -21.85
N ASN A 36 13.30 17.32 -20.65
CA ASN A 36 14.23 18.37 -20.21
C ASN A 36 14.79 18.09 -18.80
N PHE A 37 14.60 16.86 -18.27
CA PHE A 37 15.03 16.52 -16.93
C PHE A 37 16.53 16.18 -16.91
N CYS A 38 17.37 17.19 -16.69
CA CYS A 38 18.80 17.08 -16.41
C CYS A 38 19.58 16.10 -17.31
N ASP A 39 19.72 16.42 -18.60
CA ASP A 39 20.54 15.67 -19.57
C ASP A 39 22.07 15.73 -19.33
N ASN A 40 22.56 16.39 -18.27
CA ASN A 40 23.96 16.84 -18.20
C ASN A 40 24.77 16.39 -16.97
N VAL A 41 24.39 15.33 -16.25
CA VAL A 41 25.26 14.75 -15.20
C VAL A 41 25.72 13.36 -15.63
N GLU A 42 26.90 13.28 -16.23
CA GLU A 42 27.50 12.02 -16.69
C GLU A 42 27.51 10.96 -15.58
N GLY A 43 26.94 9.79 -15.87
CA GLY A 43 27.03 8.60 -15.01
C GLY A 43 26.02 8.49 -13.86
N GLN A 44 25.09 9.43 -13.68
CA GLN A 44 24.05 9.32 -12.64
C GLN A 44 22.70 8.94 -13.23
N SER A 45 22.02 7.95 -12.63
CA SER A 45 20.65 7.65 -13.02
C SER A 45 19.70 8.71 -12.48
N ARG A 46 18.53 8.87 -13.11
CA ARG A 46 17.45 9.72 -12.61
C ARG A 46 17.04 9.39 -11.16
N ASN A 47 17.04 8.10 -10.81
CA ASN A 47 16.75 7.68 -9.44
C ASN A 47 17.79 8.24 -8.46
N ASP A 48 19.06 8.28 -8.87
CA ASP A 48 20.14 8.88 -8.07
C ASP A 48 20.03 10.41 -8.01
N LEU A 49 19.56 11.05 -9.07
CA LEU A 49 19.34 12.50 -9.11
C LEU A 49 18.17 12.94 -8.24
N ILE A 50 17.14 12.11 -8.04
CA ILE A 50 15.99 12.46 -7.19
C ILE A 50 16.21 11.98 -5.76
N PHE A 51 16.50 10.70 -5.60
CA PHE A 51 16.48 9.99 -4.32
C PHE A 51 17.87 9.64 -3.79
N GLY A 52 18.94 9.93 -4.54
CA GLY A 52 20.31 9.61 -4.11
C GLY A 52 20.74 10.40 -2.88
N ASN A 53 21.81 9.96 -2.23
CA ASN A 53 22.42 10.65 -1.08
C ASN A 53 23.61 11.54 -1.49
N ASN A 54 23.72 11.89 -2.77
CA ASN A 54 24.81 12.70 -3.30
C ASN A 54 24.44 14.19 -3.32
N GLU A 55 25.44 15.08 -3.32
CA GLU A 55 25.22 16.54 -3.28
C GLU A 55 24.42 17.09 -4.46
N ASN A 56 24.35 16.33 -5.55
CA ASN A 56 23.61 16.71 -6.73
C ASN A 56 22.13 16.33 -6.65
N SER A 57 21.73 15.47 -5.71
CA SER A 57 20.37 14.93 -5.65
C SER A 57 19.35 15.90 -5.05
N PHE A 58 18.10 15.79 -5.47
CA PHE A 58 16.98 16.54 -4.89
C PHE A 58 16.80 16.22 -3.41
N TYR A 59 16.85 14.94 -3.02
CA TYR A 59 16.76 14.52 -1.62
C TYR A 59 17.81 15.20 -0.75
N PHE A 60 19.08 15.15 -1.14
CA PHE A 60 20.15 15.78 -0.36
C PHE A 60 19.99 17.29 -0.25
N TYR A 61 19.58 17.95 -1.34
CA TYR A 61 19.31 19.38 -1.33
C TYR A 61 18.15 19.74 -0.39
N LEU A 62 17.03 19.00 -0.49
CA LEU A 62 15.86 19.19 0.35
C LEU A 62 16.21 18.99 1.83
N ALA A 63 16.91 17.90 2.17
CA ALA A 63 17.36 17.63 3.53
C ALA A 63 18.18 18.81 4.09
N LYS A 64 19.14 19.31 3.32
CA LYS A 64 20.02 20.42 3.74
C LYS A 64 19.28 21.75 3.90
N GLU A 65 18.37 22.10 3.00
CA GLU A 65 17.57 23.32 3.13
C GLU A 65 16.61 23.24 4.32
N LEU A 66 15.98 22.08 4.55
CA LEU A 66 15.14 21.87 5.74
C LEU A 66 15.98 21.97 7.01
N GLU A 67 17.11 21.27 7.12
CA GLU A 67 18.02 21.38 8.27
C GLU A 67 18.43 22.83 8.55
N LYS A 68 18.68 23.62 7.51
CA LYS A 68 19.06 25.04 7.61
C LYS A 68 17.90 25.93 8.06
N GLU A 69 16.69 25.68 7.59
CA GLU A 69 15.48 26.36 8.08
C GLU A 69 15.22 26.01 9.55
N TYR A 70 15.24 24.72 9.91
CA TYR A 70 14.96 24.27 11.27
C TYR A 70 16.03 24.71 12.27
N SER A 71 17.30 24.75 11.86
CA SER A 71 18.38 25.27 12.71
C SER A 71 18.23 26.75 13.06
N ARG A 72 17.44 27.52 12.31
CA ARG A 72 17.14 28.92 12.63
C ARG A 72 15.97 29.08 13.60
N ASN A 73 15.15 28.05 13.77
CA ASN A 73 13.95 28.08 14.60
C ASN A 73 14.23 27.45 15.97
N LEU A 74 14.62 28.27 16.94
CA LEU A 74 15.06 27.85 18.29
C LEU A 74 13.99 27.10 19.13
N ASN A 75 12.72 27.16 18.73
CA ASN A 75 11.60 26.51 19.42
C ASN A 75 11.21 25.15 18.82
N PHE A 76 11.95 24.65 17.84
CA PHE A 76 11.58 23.43 17.12
C PHE A 76 12.13 22.18 17.82
N ASP A 77 11.28 21.16 17.99
CA ASP A 77 11.69 19.87 18.51
C ASP A 77 12.28 19.01 17.38
N PHE A 78 13.62 18.89 17.36
CA PHE A 78 14.32 18.06 16.38
C PHE A 78 13.94 16.58 16.44
N ASP A 79 13.40 16.09 17.56
CA ASP A 79 12.90 14.70 17.66
C ASP A 79 11.63 14.48 16.82
N LEU A 80 10.96 15.55 16.38
CA LEU A 80 9.77 15.54 15.52
C LEU A 80 10.08 15.83 14.04
N PHE A 81 11.36 15.94 13.70
CA PHE A 81 11.82 16.08 12.32
C PHE A 81 12.56 14.82 11.87
N ASN A 82 12.18 14.29 10.71
CA ASN A 82 12.93 13.21 10.07
C ASN A 82 12.77 13.28 8.56
N ILE A 83 13.81 12.97 7.80
CA ILE A 83 13.73 12.84 6.35
C ILE A 83 14.50 11.60 5.91
N ASN A 84 13.87 10.76 5.11
CA ASN A 84 14.42 9.49 4.65
C ASN A 84 14.13 9.26 3.16
N SER A 85 15.12 8.81 2.42
CA SER A 85 14.96 8.41 1.02
C SER A 85 14.76 6.90 0.89
N ILE A 86 13.70 6.49 0.19
CA ILE A 86 13.41 5.09 -0.15
C ILE A 86 13.55 4.89 -1.67
N ALA A 87 14.78 4.96 -2.16
CA ALA A 87 15.09 4.92 -3.59
C ALA A 87 14.86 3.55 -4.28
N ASN A 88 14.84 2.45 -3.53
CA ASN A 88 14.84 1.08 -4.06
C ASN A 88 13.49 0.35 -3.90
N ALA A 89 12.43 1.07 -3.53
CA ALA A 89 11.06 0.52 -3.48
C ALA A 89 10.47 0.36 -4.89
N ARG A 90 9.31 -0.32 -4.98
CA ARG A 90 8.54 -0.41 -6.23
C ARG A 90 8.12 0.97 -6.71
N VAL A 91 7.70 1.82 -5.77
CA VAL A 91 7.44 3.25 -5.97
C VAL A 91 8.42 3.98 -5.05
N PRO A 92 9.55 4.49 -5.57
CA PRO A 92 10.46 5.34 -4.82
C PRO A 92 9.78 6.58 -4.26
N LEU A 93 10.13 6.92 -3.01
CA LEU A 93 9.58 8.08 -2.30
C LEU A 93 10.60 8.66 -1.31
N ILE A 94 10.35 9.89 -0.88
CA ILE A 94 11.02 10.53 0.25
C ILE A 94 9.99 10.62 1.37
N GLU A 95 10.24 9.96 2.49
CA GLU A 95 9.45 10.09 3.71
C GLU A 95 9.95 11.33 4.47
N LEU A 96 9.05 12.22 4.81
CA LEU A 96 9.34 13.42 5.58
C LEU A 96 8.39 13.51 6.77
N VAL A 97 8.93 13.73 7.95
CA VAL A 97 8.18 13.98 9.17
C VAL A 97 8.52 15.38 9.65
N ILE A 98 7.49 16.22 9.80
CA ILE A 98 7.62 17.59 10.32
C ILE A 98 6.58 17.76 11.42
N GLU A 99 7.01 18.09 12.64
CA GLU A 99 6.12 18.28 13.81
C GLU A 99 5.21 17.07 14.06
N GLY A 100 5.66 15.86 13.70
CA GLY A 100 4.87 14.62 13.82
C GLY A 100 3.88 14.35 12.68
N HIS A 101 3.83 15.20 11.64
CA HIS A 101 3.07 14.96 10.42
C HIS A 101 3.91 14.23 9.38
N GLU A 102 3.46 13.04 8.95
CA GLU A 102 4.11 12.22 7.94
C GLU A 102 3.71 12.69 6.52
N MET A 103 4.69 12.82 5.63
CA MET A 103 4.52 13.22 4.23
C MET A 103 5.32 12.28 3.33
N ASP A 104 4.65 11.73 2.32
CA ASP A 104 5.26 10.86 1.33
C ASP A 104 5.42 11.63 0.01
N ILE A 105 6.66 12.00 -0.31
CA ILE A 105 6.98 12.78 -1.50
C ILE A 105 7.40 11.84 -2.64
N MET A 106 6.58 11.81 -3.68
CA MET A 106 6.75 11.00 -4.88
C MET A 106 6.98 11.89 -6.12
N PHE A 107 7.54 11.29 -7.17
CA PHE A 107 7.77 11.95 -8.44
C PHE A 107 7.11 11.16 -9.57
N ALA A 108 6.30 11.85 -10.38
CA ALA A 108 5.68 11.29 -11.57
C ALA A 108 6.18 12.05 -12.80
N GLN A 109 6.87 11.35 -13.68
CA GLN A 109 7.43 11.95 -14.88
C GLN A 109 6.41 11.87 -16.03
N LEU A 110 6.24 12.98 -16.75
CA LEU A 110 5.35 13.06 -17.90
C LEU A 110 6.17 13.24 -19.19
N PRO A 111 5.82 12.58 -20.32
CA PRO A 111 6.54 12.66 -21.58
C PRO A 111 6.30 13.99 -22.31
N VAL A 112 6.71 15.07 -21.66
CA VAL A 112 6.54 16.47 -22.07
C VAL A 112 7.82 17.25 -21.77
N THR A 113 8.01 18.37 -22.47
CA THR A 113 9.10 19.33 -22.24
C THR A 113 8.79 20.30 -21.10
N SER A 114 7.51 20.53 -20.84
CA SER A 114 6.99 21.33 -19.72
C SER A 114 5.60 20.81 -19.35
N ILE A 115 5.18 20.99 -18.10
CA ILE A 115 3.83 20.60 -17.67
C ILE A 115 2.80 21.47 -18.41
N PRO A 116 1.80 20.88 -19.09
CA PRO A 116 0.79 21.65 -19.81
C PRO A 116 0.05 22.62 -18.88
N ALA A 117 -0.13 23.86 -19.31
CA ALA A 117 -0.82 24.89 -18.51
C ALA A 117 -2.32 24.58 -18.33
N GLU A 118 -2.86 23.77 -19.24
CA GLU A 118 -4.23 23.27 -19.25
C GLU A 118 -4.44 22.13 -18.23
N LEU A 119 -3.36 21.49 -17.75
CA LEU A 119 -3.43 20.40 -16.78
C LEU A 119 -3.66 20.95 -15.36
N LYS A 120 -4.90 21.34 -15.07
CA LYS A 120 -5.32 22.01 -13.84
C LYS A 120 -5.88 21.02 -12.82
N LEU A 121 -5.01 20.18 -12.28
CA LEU A 121 -5.42 19.07 -11.42
C LEU A 121 -5.95 19.45 -10.04
N SER A 122 -5.80 20.70 -9.62
CA SER A 122 -6.40 21.24 -8.39
C SER A 122 -7.82 21.78 -8.59
N GLU A 123 -8.27 21.97 -9.83
CA GLU A 123 -9.58 22.55 -10.14
C GLU A 123 -10.64 21.45 -10.28
N HIS A 124 -11.18 21.00 -9.15
CA HIS A 124 -12.16 19.91 -9.08
C HIS A 124 -13.62 20.34 -9.29
N ASN A 125 -13.90 21.65 -9.27
CA ASN A 125 -15.29 22.15 -9.31
C ASN A 125 -15.84 22.28 -10.74
N ASN A 126 -15.00 22.19 -11.77
CA ASN A 126 -15.40 22.36 -13.16
C ASN A 126 -15.33 21.03 -13.94
N LYS A 127 -16.50 20.52 -14.35
CA LYS A 127 -16.63 19.27 -15.11
C LYS A 127 -15.89 19.27 -16.44
N GLU A 128 -15.79 20.42 -17.11
CA GLU A 128 -15.08 20.53 -18.39
C GLU A 128 -13.57 20.41 -18.16
N VAL A 129 -13.05 21.11 -17.15
CA VAL A 129 -11.64 20.99 -16.71
C VAL A 129 -11.31 19.57 -16.29
N ILE A 130 -12.20 18.89 -15.56
CA ILE A 130 -12.00 17.48 -15.18
C ILE A 130 -11.91 16.57 -16.42
N LYS A 131 -12.81 16.74 -17.40
CA LYS A 131 -12.80 15.96 -18.64
C LYS A 131 -11.51 16.22 -19.43
N GLU A 132 -11.11 17.47 -19.54
CA GLU A 132 -9.87 17.87 -20.21
C GLU A 132 -8.64 17.31 -19.51
N ASN A 133 -8.54 17.41 -18.18
CA ASN A 133 -7.50 16.80 -17.38
C ASN A 133 -7.41 15.29 -17.64
N ILE A 134 -8.53 14.56 -17.61
CA ILE A 134 -8.54 13.12 -17.87
C ILE A 134 -8.07 12.81 -19.30
N TYR A 135 -8.51 13.59 -20.28
CA TYR A 135 -8.07 13.45 -21.67
C TYR A 135 -6.55 13.64 -21.80
N ILE A 136 -6.02 14.76 -21.29
CA ILE A 136 -4.58 15.07 -21.31
C ILE A 136 -3.79 13.94 -20.65
N LEU A 137 -4.18 13.51 -19.43
CA LEU A 137 -3.47 12.46 -18.71
C LEU A 137 -3.47 11.13 -19.46
N ASN A 138 -4.57 10.79 -20.14
CA ASN A 138 -4.63 9.57 -20.95
C ASN A 138 -3.74 9.65 -22.18
N GLU A 139 -3.69 10.79 -22.87
CA GLU A 139 -2.80 11.00 -24.02
C GLU A 139 -1.33 10.98 -23.63
N LEU A 140 -0.97 11.55 -22.47
CA LEU A 140 0.39 11.51 -21.96
C LEU A 140 0.85 10.09 -21.67
N ILE A 141 -0.01 9.25 -21.10
CA ILE A 141 0.38 7.89 -20.73
C ILE A 141 0.48 6.96 -21.93
N LYS A 142 -0.26 7.21 -23.00
CA LYS A 142 -0.05 6.52 -24.29
C LYS A 142 1.36 6.76 -24.85
N ARG A 143 1.98 7.88 -24.51
CA ARG A 143 3.35 8.24 -24.96
C ARG A 143 4.44 7.79 -23.99
N MET A 144 4.10 7.17 -22.85
CA MET A 144 5.10 6.67 -21.91
C MET A 144 5.69 5.35 -22.41
N ASP A 145 7.01 5.32 -22.55
CA ASP A 145 7.75 4.12 -22.97
C ASP A 145 8.03 3.15 -21.82
N ASN A 146 7.94 3.60 -20.56
CA ASN A 146 8.23 2.81 -19.36
C ASN A 146 7.06 2.83 -18.36
N LEU A 147 6.56 1.63 -18.01
CA LEU A 147 5.47 1.45 -17.04
C LEU A 147 5.82 1.89 -15.62
N ASN A 148 7.08 1.74 -15.21
CA ASN A 148 7.48 2.04 -13.83
C ASN A 148 7.24 3.53 -13.52
N ASP A 149 7.39 4.40 -14.51
CA ASP A 149 7.13 5.84 -14.37
C ASP A 149 5.63 6.15 -14.22
N SER A 150 4.77 5.26 -14.72
CA SER A 150 3.31 5.37 -14.62
C SER A 150 2.73 4.84 -13.30
N GLU A 151 3.42 3.94 -12.59
CA GLU A 151 2.93 3.38 -11.32
C GLU A 151 2.75 4.48 -10.26
N HIS A 152 3.71 5.40 -10.18
CA HIS A 152 3.72 6.58 -9.28
C HIS A 152 2.43 7.41 -9.39
N PHE A 153 1.87 7.48 -10.59
CA PHE A 153 0.73 8.34 -10.90
C PHE A 153 -0.58 7.57 -11.06
N GLN A 154 -0.53 6.23 -11.12
CA GLN A 154 -1.72 5.42 -11.37
C GLN A 154 -2.74 5.50 -10.22
N CYS A 155 -2.27 5.46 -8.97
CA CYS A 155 -3.15 5.57 -7.80
C CYS A 155 -3.83 6.95 -7.74
N TYR A 156 -3.08 8.02 -8.03
CA TYR A 156 -3.63 9.38 -8.14
C TYR A 156 -4.69 9.46 -9.24
N ARG A 157 -4.35 9.01 -10.45
CA ARG A 157 -5.28 9.05 -11.59
C ARG A 157 -6.56 8.27 -11.33
N MET A 158 -6.45 7.11 -10.69
CA MET A 158 -7.60 6.30 -10.33
C MET A 158 -8.49 7.04 -9.32
N SER A 159 -7.89 7.63 -8.29
CA SER A 159 -8.60 8.42 -7.28
C SER A 159 -9.29 9.63 -7.89
N TYR A 160 -8.55 10.42 -8.68
CA TYR A 160 -9.02 11.60 -9.38
C TYR A 160 -10.19 11.26 -10.34
N ARG A 161 -10.01 10.28 -11.23
CA ARG A 161 -11.07 9.87 -12.17
C ARG A 161 -12.29 9.33 -11.43
N THR A 162 -12.08 8.52 -10.40
CA THR A 162 -13.20 7.90 -9.67
C THR A 162 -14.05 8.95 -8.99
N LYS A 163 -13.43 9.79 -8.14
CA LYS A 163 -14.15 10.80 -7.36
C LYS A 163 -14.79 11.87 -8.24
N PHE A 164 -14.02 12.44 -9.18
CA PHE A 164 -14.46 13.65 -9.90
C PHE A 164 -15.11 13.37 -11.26
N SER A 165 -15.04 12.15 -11.80
CA SER A 165 -15.60 11.83 -13.12
C SER A 165 -16.55 10.64 -13.16
N LEU A 166 -16.31 9.57 -12.40
CA LEU A 166 -17.21 8.40 -12.41
C LEU A 166 -18.38 8.59 -11.45
N ILE A 167 -18.12 9.11 -10.26
CA ILE A 167 -19.15 9.46 -9.30
C ILE A 167 -19.81 10.77 -9.74
N ASN A 168 -21.16 10.82 -9.69
CA ASN A 168 -21.88 12.07 -9.95
C ASN A 168 -21.49 13.11 -8.88
N PRO A 169 -21.15 14.37 -9.22
CA PRO A 169 -20.74 15.38 -8.24
C PRO A 169 -21.69 15.55 -7.05
N GLU A 170 -23.00 15.43 -7.26
CA GLU A 170 -24.01 15.48 -6.18
C GLU A 170 -23.88 14.32 -5.16
N ARG A 171 -23.07 13.32 -5.49
CA ARG A 171 -22.88 12.07 -4.75
C ARG A 171 -21.44 11.91 -4.24
N GLU A 172 -20.54 12.87 -4.49
CA GLU A 172 -19.15 12.80 -4.04
C GLU A 172 -19.02 12.71 -2.51
N GLU A 173 -19.83 13.48 -1.77
CA GLU A 173 -19.86 13.42 -0.31
C GLU A 173 -20.33 12.05 0.18
N MET A 174 -21.38 11.50 -0.43
CA MET A 174 -21.91 10.17 -0.09
C MET A 174 -20.87 9.07 -0.34
N PHE A 175 -20.17 9.13 -1.48
CA PHE A 175 -19.08 8.23 -1.81
C PHE A 175 -17.93 8.34 -0.78
N THR A 176 -17.52 9.57 -0.46
CA THR A 176 -16.47 9.85 0.53
C THR A 176 -16.84 9.30 1.90
N ASN A 177 -18.07 9.53 2.36
CA ASN A 177 -18.55 9.04 3.65
C ASN A 177 -18.59 7.51 3.69
N LEU A 178 -19.04 6.85 2.62
CA LEU A 178 -18.98 5.39 2.54
C LEU A 178 -17.54 4.86 2.57
N LEU A 179 -16.63 5.49 1.83
CA LEU A 179 -15.22 5.10 1.78
C LEU A 179 -14.56 5.27 3.15
N ARG A 180 -14.87 6.35 3.89
CA ARG A 180 -14.41 6.56 5.28
C ARG A 180 -14.85 5.41 6.18
N VAL A 181 -16.14 5.06 6.16
CA VAL A 181 -16.69 3.98 7.01
C VAL A 181 -16.03 2.64 6.67
N VAL A 182 -15.91 2.31 5.39
CA VAL A 182 -15.28 1.06 4.92
C VAL A 182 -13.79 1.03 5.28
N LYS A 183 -13.06 2.13 5.14
CA LYS A 183 -11.65 2.24 5.55
C LYS A 183 -11.50 2.00 7.06
N GLN A 184 -12.31 2.66 7.87
CA GLN A 184 -12.29 2.47 9.32
C GLN A 184 -12.65 1.04 9.73
N TRP A 185 -13.64 0.44 9.08
CA TRP A 185 -13.95 -0.98 9.26
C TRP A 185 -12.73 -1.86 8.96
N ALA A 186 -12.10 -1.70 7.79
CA ALA A 186 -10.97 -2.54 7.39
C ALA A 186 -9.78 -2.39 8.36
N ILE A 187 -9.52 -1.17 8.86
CA ILE A 187 -8.50 -0.89 9.89
C ILE A 187 -8.88 -1.58 11.21
N ALA A 188 -10.11 -1.40 11.69
CA ALA A 188 -10.58 -1.99 12.95
C ALA A 188 -10.57 -3.53 12.90
N ARG A 189 -10.85 -4.12 11.74
CA ARG A 189 -10.77 -5.58 11.51
C ARG A 189 -9.36 -6.08 11.17
N GLN A 190 -8.36 -5.20 11.13
CA GLN A 190 -6.95 -5.54 10.85
C GLN A 190 -6.74 -6.22 9.49
N ILE A 191 -7.52 -5.82 8.49
CA ILE A 191 -7.45 -6.27 7.10
C ILE A 191 -7.14 -5.12 6.14
N TYR A 192 -6.43 -4.10 6.63
CA TYR A 192 -5.97 -2.94 5.86
C TYR A 192 -4.43 -2.92 5.83
N SER A 193 -3.84 -3.51 4.80
CA SER A 193 -2.42 -3.37 4.42
C SER A 193 -2.12 -4.18 3.15
N ASN A 194 -1.75 -3.49 2.06
CA ASN A 194 -1.39 -4.17 0.81
C ASN A 194 -0.12 -5.04 0.95
N ILE A 195 0.84 -4.60 1.78
CA ILE A 195 2.12 -5.29 1.97
C ILE A 195 1.90 -6.68 2.58
N PHE A 196 0.89 -6.83 3.45
CA PHE A 196 0.52 -8.11 4.04
C PHE A 196 -0.52 -8.89 3.22
N GLY A 197 -0.83 -8.43 2.00
CA GLY A 197 -1.79 -9.10 1.13
C GLY A 197 -3.25 -8.89 1.53
N TYR A 198 -3.57 -7.78 2.20
CA TYR A 198 -4.93 -7.37 2.50
C TYR A 198 -5.38 -6.14 1.68
N LEU A 199 -6.49 -5.52 2.07
CA LEU A 199 -7.08 -4.38 1.40
C LEU A 199 -6.17 -3.14 1.55
N SER A 200 -6.23 -2.25 0.58
CA SER A 200 -5.46 -1.00 0.48
C SER A 200 -6.39 0.15 0.13
N GLY A 201 -5.93 1.40 0.23
CA GLY A 201 -6.72 2.57 -0.16
C GLY A 201 -7.31 2.45 -1.57
N THR A 202 -6.49 2.07 -2.55
CA THR A 202 -6.93 1.86 -3.95
C THR A 202 -7.94 0.70 -4.09
N ILE A 203 -7.76 -0.39 -3.34
CA ILE A 203 -8.70 -1.51 -3.35
C ILE A 203 -10.07 -1.07 -2.81
N LEU A 204 -10.08 -0.41 -1.64
CA LEU A 204 -11.31 0.08 -1.01
C LEU A 204 -12.00 1.16 -1.86
N LEU A 205 -11.22 2.05 -2.50
CA LEU A 205 -11.72 3.04 -3.45
C LEU A 205 -12.54 2.38 -4.56
N ILE A 206 -11.96 1.39 -5.25
CA ILE A 206 -12.60 0.72 -6.38
C ILE A 206 -13.82 -0.08 -5.89
N MET A 207 -13.70 -0.80 -4.79
CA MET A 207 -14.81 -1.55 -4.21
C MET A 207 -15.98 -0.63 -3.83
N THR A 208 -15.69 0.50 -3.19
CA THR A 208 -16.69 1.48 -2.77
C THR A 208 -17.36 2.14 -3.96
N ALA A 209 -16.57 2.57 -4.94
CA ALA A 209 -17.07 3.23 -6.13
C ALA A 209 -18.01 2.33 -6.91
N LYS A 210 -17.71 1.03 -7.03
CA LYS A 210 -18.61 0.07 -7.71
C LYS A 210 -20.00 0.05 -7.07
N ILE A 211 -20.07 0.10 -5.73
CA ILE A 211 -21.35 0.11 -5.01
C ILE A 211 -22.12 1.40 -5.25
N CYS A 212 -21.44 2.55 -5.19
CA CYS A 212 -22.07 3.84 -5.52
C CYS A 212 -22.58 3.90 -6.96
N LEU A 213 -21.86 3.29 -7.92
CA LEU A 213 -22.28 3.22 -9.32
C LEU A 213 -23.47 2.28 -9.53
N LEU A 214 -23.53 1.16 -8.80
CA LEU A 214 -24.67 0.23 -8.86
C LEU A 214 -25.94 0.80 -8.21
N TYR A 215 -25.77 1.63 -7.18
CA TYR A 215 -26.88 2.21 -6.42
C TYR A 215 -26.76 3.74 -6.35
N PRO A 216 -26.98 4.45 -7.47
CA PRO A 216 -26.70 5.88 -7.57
C PRO A 216 -27.56 6.74 -6.64
N ASN A 217 -28.67 6.20 -6.12
CA ASN A 217 -29.61 6.90 -5.23
C ASN A 217 -29.58 6.39 -3.78
N GLY A 218 -28.74 5.41 -3.43
CA GLY A 218 -28.73 4.80 -2.10
C GLY A 218 -28.27 5.75 -0.99
N ASN A 219 -28.87 5.70 0.20
CA ASN A 219 -28.34 6.41 1.37
C ASN A 219 -27.12 5.66 1.97
N LEU A 220 -26.39 6.29 2.90
CA LEU A 220 -25.14 5.75 3.44
C LEU A 220 -25.29 4.33 4.02
N LEU A 221 -26.30 4.11 4.86
CA LEU A 221 -26.55 2.81 5.49
C LEU A 221 -26.90 1.75 4.44
N PHE A 222 -27.74 2.10 3.47
CA PHE A 222 -28.07 1.21 2.36
C PHE A 222 -26.82 0.85 1.53
N LEU A 223 -26.00 1.83 1.16
CA LEU A 223 -24.79 1.56 0.39
C LEU A 223 -23.80 0.68 1.18
N LEU A 224 -23.65 0.92 2.48
CA LEU A 224 -22.83 0.09 3.36
C LEU A 224 -23.34 -1.36 3.42
N ARG A 225 -24.66 -1.56 3.50
CA ARG A 225 -25.28 -2.90 3.41
C ARG A 225 -24.98 -3.57 2.09
N GLN A 226 -25.16 -2.85 0.99
CA GLN A 226 -24.90 -3.38 -0.35
C GLN A 226 -23.42 -3.69 -0.54
N PHE A 227 -22.51 -2.91 0.04
CA PHE A 227 -21.08 -3.19 0.04
C PHE A 227 -20.79 -4.58 0.62
N PHE A 228 -21.22 -4.84 1.86
CA PHE A 228 -20.95 -6.14 2.48
C PHE A 228 -21.71 -7.28 1.80
N LEU A 229 -22.97 -7.07 1.42
CA LEU A 229 -23.76 -8.09 0.74
C LEU A 229 -23.12 -8.50 -0.59
N ILE A 230 -22.82 -7.55 -1.48
CA ILE A 230 -22.29 -7.85 -2.81
C ILE A 230 -20.93 -8.54 -2.69
N TYR A 231 -20.03 -8.03 -1.85
CA TYR A 231 -18.69 -8.61 -1.74
C TYR A 231 -18.64 -9.91 -0.95
N SER A 232 -19.66 -10.22 -0.14
CA SER A 232 -19.79 -11.53 0.52
C SER A 232 -20.07 -12.66 -0.48
N ILE A 233 -20.87 -12.36 -1.51
CA ILE A 233 -21.30 -13.32 -2.54
C ILE A 233 -20.52 -13.15 -3.86
N TRP A 234 -19.58 -12.21 -3.92
CA TRP A 234 -18.84 -11.95 -5.16
C TRP A 234 -18.06 -13.21 -5.58
N PRO A 235 -18.24 -13.68 -6.82
CA PRO A 235 -17.68 -14.94 -7.29
C PRO A 235 -16.19 -14.82 -7.66
N TRP A 236 -15.33 -14.50 -6.68
CA TRP A 236 -13.89 -14.44 -6.87
C TRP A 236 -13.35 -15.76 -7.47
N PRO A 237 -12.48 -15.71 -8.51
CA PRO A 237 -11.70 -14.56 -8.96
C PRO A 237 -12.30 -13.83 -10.18
N ILE A 238 -13.62 -13.71 -10.31
CA ILE A 238 -14.21 -12.83 -11.35
C ILE A 238 -13.77 -11.38 -11.09
N PRO A 239 -13.17 -10.68 -12.09
CA PRO A 239 -12.59 -9.36 -11.89
C PRO A 239 -13.63 -8.30 -11.56
N LEU A 240 -13.31 -7.47 -10.57
CA LEU A 240 -14.05 -6.26 -10.26
C LEU A 240 -13.52 -5.13 -11.14
N ILE A 241 -14.40 -4.56 -11.96
CA ILE A 241 -14.06 -3.47 -12.89
C ILE A 241 -15.14 -2.36 -12.77
N LEU A 242 -14.71 -1.11 -12.67
CA LEU A 242 -15.61 0.06 -12.56
C LEU A 242 -16.29 0.42 -13.88
N ASP A 243 -15.53 0.41 -14.97
CA ASP A 243 -15.94 0.89 -16.29
C ASP A 243 -15.18 0.08 -17.36
N SER A 244 -15.58 0.22 -18.62
CA SER A 244 -14.90 -0.36 -19.78
C SER A 244 -13.38 -0.19 -19.69
N LEU A 245 -12.66 -1.29 -19.94
CA LEU A 245 -11.20 -1.25 -19.98
C LEU A 245 -10.78 -0.46 -21.21
N VAL A 246 -9.97 0.59 -21.00
CA VAL A 246 -9.41 1.37 -22.10
C VAL A 246 -8.32 0.53 -22.77
N ASN A 247 -8.66 -0.13 -23.87
CA ASN A 247 -7.70 -0.85 -24.69
C ASN A 247 -6.76 0.16 -25.37
N SER A 248 -5.44 -0.03 -25.19
CA SER A 248 -4.42 0.68 -25.97
C SER A 248 -3.59 -0.33 -26.74
N ASN A 249 -3.17 0.02 -27.95
CA ASN A 249 -2.28 -0.80 -28.77
C ASN A 249 -0.81 -0.79 -28.28
N ASN A 250 -0.53 -0.22 -27.11
CA ASN A 250 0.82 -0.19 -26.54
C ASN A 250 1.30 -1.59 -26.14
N THR A 251 2.60 -1.79 -26.22
CA THR A 251 3.33 -3.03 -25.87
C THR A 251 3.37 -3.33 -24.37
N LEU A 252 2.78 -2.45 -23.56
CA LEU A 252 2.80 -2.51 -22.11
C LEU A 252 1.86 -3.61 -21.59
N GLN A 253 2.31 -4.38 -20.60
CA GLN A 253 1.54 -5.50 -20.04
C GLN A 253 0.29 -5.00 -19.30
N ASN A 254 -0.85 -5.10 -19.97
CA ASN A 254 -2.15 -4.97 -19.34
C ASN A 254 -2.53 -6.27 -18.63
N TRP A 255 -3.19 -6.10 -17.47
CA TRP A 255 -3.86 -7.19 -16.80
C TRP A 255 -4.84 -7.88 -17.75
N ASN A 256 -4.81 -9.21 -17.79
CA ASN A 256 -5.73 -10.02 -18.58
C ASN A 256 -6.05 -11.34 -17.87
N LEU A 257 -6.95 -12.13 -18.45
CA LEU A 257 -7.42 -13.37 -17.83
C LEU A 257 -6.31 -14.43 -17.62
N LYS A 258 -5.17 -14.36 -18.32
CA LYS A 258 -4.05 -15.28 -18.08
C LYS A 258 -3.41 -15.05 -16.71
N ASN A 259 -3.52 -13.84 -16.14
CA ASN A 259 -3.03 -13.53 -14.79
C ASN A 259 -3.77 -14.30 -13.69
N LEU A 260 -4.96 -14.85 -13.98
CA LEU A 260 -5.68 -15.75 -13.08
C LEU A 260 -4.99 -17.11 -12.93
N LEU A 261 -4.20 -17.51 -13.92
CA LEU A 261 -3.49 -18.78 -13.92
C LEU A 261 -2.15 -18.66 -13.17
N PRO A 262 -1.72 -19.72 -12.48
CA PRO A 262 -0.39 -19.76 -11.89
C PRO A 262 0.71 -19.60 -12.95
N SER A 263 1.78 -18.89 -12.59
CA SER A 263 3.01 -18.75 -13.36
C SER A 263 4.21 -19.18 -12.53
N GLU A 264 5.42 -19.11 -13.10
CA GLU A 264 6.66 -19.40 -12.37
C GLU A 264 6.86 -18.46 -11.16
N TYR A 265 6.30 -17.25 -11.17
CA TYR A 265 6.56 -16.24 -10.13
C TYR A 265 5.31 -15.78 -9.38
N HIS A 266 4.12 -16.29 -9.72
CA HIS A 266 2.85 -15.83 -9.18
C HIS A 266 1.83 -16.98 -9.13
N ASP A 267 1.20 -17.26 -7.98
CA ASP A 267 0.25 -18.37 -7.84
C ASP A 267 -1.14 -18.08 -8.50
N GLY A 268 -1.27 -16.99 -9.26
CA GLY A 268 -2.48 -16.58 -9.98
C GLY A 268 -3.39 -15.68 -9.14
N ASP A 269 -3.95 -14.62 -9.73
CA ASP A 269 -4.71 -13.59 -9.01
C ASP A 269 -5.94 -14.17 -8.30
N LYS A 270 -6.06 -13.94 -6.98
CA LYS A 270 -7.15 -14.48 -6.16
C LYS A 270 -8.33 -13.53 -6.02
N MET A 271 -8.05 -12.23 -5.98
CA MET A 271 -9.04 -11.16 -5.80
C MET A 271 -8.80 -10.05 -6.83
N PRO A 272 -8.98 -10.30 -8.14
CA PRO A 272 -8.67 -9.30 -9.16
C PRO A 272 -9.57 -8.07 -9.05
N ILE A 273 -8.97 -6.95 -8.69
CA ILE A 273 -9.61 -5.63 -8.59
C ILE A 273 -8.85 -4.70 -9.52
N ILE A 274 -9.44 -4.42 -10.67
CA ILE A 274 -8.70 -3.90 -11.82
C ILE A 274 -8.80 -2.38 -11.88
N THR A 275 -7.66 -1.73 -12.00
CA THR A 275 -7.60 -0.31 -12.35
C THR A 275 -8.13 -0.16 -13.79
N SER A 276 -9.28 0.48 -13.97
CA SER A 276 -9.90 0.67 -15.30
C SER A 276 -9.15 1.66 -16.20
N LEU A 277 -8.11 2.30 -15.69
CA LEU A 277 -7.21 3.18 -16.43
C LEU A 277 -6.02 2.41 -16.99
N PHE A 278 -5.63 2.73 -18.22
CA PHE A 278 -4.40 2.20 -18.81
C PHE A 278 -3.16 2.72 -18.04
N PRO A 279 -2.16 1.86 -17.78
CA PRO A 279 -2.16 0.41 -17.95
C PRO A 279 -3.05 -0.29 -16.92
N ASN A 280 -3.90 -1.23 -17.35
CA ASN A 280 -4.79 -1.92 -16.42
C ASN A 280 -3.96 -2.86 -15.52
N GLN A 281 -4.09 -2.72 -14.21
CA GLN A 281 -3.35 -3.51 -13.23
C GLN A 281 -4.31 -4.05 -12.14
N ASN A 282 -3.95 -5.19 -11.54
CA ASN A 282 -4.65 -5.67 -10.35
C ASN A 282 -4.16 -4.90 -9.12
N ALA A 283 -5.02 -4.07 -8.52
CA ALA A 283 -4.73 -3.34 -7.29
C ALA A 283 -4.54 -4.27 -6.07
N ALA A 284 -5.11 -5.48 -6.13
CA ALA A 284 -5.06 -6.51 -5.10
C ALA A 284 -4.08 -7.65 -5.45
N TYR A 285 -2.97 -7.33 -6.13
CA TYR A 285 -1.96 -8.31 -6.58
C TYR A 285 -1.28 -9.08 -5.44
N ASN A 286 -1.23 -8.52 -4.22
CA ASN A 286 -0.68 -9.22 -3.04
C ASN A 286 -1.70 -10.10 -2.32
N VAL A 287 -3.00 -10.01 -2.67
CA VAL A 287 -4.04 -10.81 -2.02
C VAL A 287 -3.90 -12.27 -2.46
N ASN A 288 -3.57 -13.13 -1.51
CA ASN A 288 -3.43 -14.56 -1.73
C ASN A 288 -4.65 -15.32 -1.20
N LYS A 289 -4.62 -16.65 -1.33
CA LYS A 289 -5.73 -17.52 -0.95
C LYS A 289 -6.11 -17.38 0.53
N TYR A 290 -5.13 -17.19 1.42
CA TYR A 290 -5.36 -17.15 2.86
C TYR A 290 -5.92 -15.80 3.30
N THR A 291 -5.33 -14.70 2.82
CA THR A 291 -5.82 -13.36 3.15
C THR A 291 -7.19 -13.09 2.52
N LEU A 292 -7.46 -13.61 1.32
CA LEU A 292 -8.80 -13.60 0.72
C LEU A 292 -9.84 -14.31 1.60
N ASN A 293 -9.51 -15.46 2.16
CA ASN A 293 -10.42 -16.17 3.06
C ASN A 293 -10.76 -15.32 4.29
N ILE A 294 -9.77 -14.64 4.87
CA ILE A 294 -9.99 -13.75 6.02
C ILE A 294 -10.85 -12.55 5.62
N ILE A 295 -10.55 -11.90 4.51
CA ILE A 295 -11.37 -10.81 3.96
C ILE A 295 -12.83 -11.27 3.79
N LYS A 296 -13.05 -12.47 3.24
CA LYS A 296 -14.39 -13.05 3.09
C LYS A 296 -15.08 -13.29 4.42
N VAL A 297 -14.39 -13.82 5.42
CA VAL A 297 -14.94 -14.03 6.78
C VAL A 297 -15.39 -12.69 7.37
N GLU A 298 -14.55 -11.66 7.27
CA GLU A 298 -14.83 -10.35 7.83
C GLU A 298 -15.99 -9.64 7.12
N ILE A 299 -16.07 -9.74 5.79
CA ILE A 299 -17.20 -9.22 5.02
C ILE A 299 -18.51 -9.94 5.40
N ASN A 300 -18.48 -11.27 5.56
CA ASN A 300 -19.66 -12.05 5.98
C ASN A 300 -20.11 -11.71 7.41
N ARG A 301 -19.15 -11.46 8.31
CA ARG A 301 -19.44 -11.03 9.69
C ARG A 301 -20.21 -9.70 9.71
N GLU A 302 -19.81 -8.72 8.91
CA GLU A 302 -20.57 -7.46 8.85
C GLU A 302 -21.91 -7.63 8.12
N CYS A 303 -21.94 -8.44 7.05
CA CYS A 303 -23.18 -8.72 6.32
C CYS A 303 -24.26 -9.33 7.23
N THR A 304 -23.87 -10.19 8.17
CA THR A 304 -24.76 -10.76 9.19
C THR A 304 -25.12 -9.73 10.26
N SER A 305 -24.13 -9.05 10.83
CA SER A 305 -24.34 -8.03 11.87
C SER A 305 -25.32 -6.93 11.43
N ILE A 306 -25.25 -6.47 10.17
CA ILE A 306 -26.15 -5.42 9.68
C ILE A 306 -27.56 -5.93 9.35
N LYS A 307 -27.74 -7.24 9.11
CA LYS A 307 -29.09 -7.82 8.99
C LYS A 307 -29.79 -7.77 10.35
N ASP A 308 -29.09 -8.18 11.40
CA ASP A 308 -29.60 -8.23 12.78
C ASP A 308 -30.02 -6.86 13.32
N ILE A 309 -29.37 -5.76 12.89
CA ILE A 309 -29.76 -4.38 13.24
C ILE A 309 -31.17 -4.01 12.74
N ASN A 310 -31.70 -4.66 11.69
CA ASN A 310 -33.08 -4.39 11.24
C ASN A 310 -34.14 -5.15 12.03
N ASP A 311 -33.76 -6.24 12.69
CA ASP A 311 -34.69 -7.13 13.39
C ASP A 311 -34.85 -6.72 14.87
N GLU A 312 -33.92 -5.96 15.44
CA GLU A 312 -34.03 -5.36 16.78
C GLU A 312 -33.91 -3.82 16.71
N ASN A 313 -34.93 -3.12 17.20
CA ASN A 313 -34.94 -1.66 17.31
C ASN A 313 -33.63 -1.10 17.92
N GLN A 314 -32.94 -0.23 17.15
CA GLN A 314 -31.87 0.67 17.59
C GLN A 314 -30.71 0.02 18.37
N LYS A 315 -30.01 -0.96 17.80
CA LYS A 315 -28.60 -1.15 18.15
C LYS A 315 -27.74 -0.13 17.40
N GLU A 316 -27.20 0.84 18.14
CA GLU A 316 -26.12 1.69 17.66
C GLU A 316 -24.99 0.82 17.11
N PHE A 317 -24.36 1.28 16.02
CA PHE A 317 -23.20 0.63 15.42
C PHE A 317 -22.10 0.53 16.48
N SER A 318 -22.02 -0.62 17.16
CA SER A 318 -21.12 -0.80 18.29
C SER A 318 -19.67 -0.72 17.79
N PRO A 319 -18.73 -0.12 18.55
CA PRO A 319 -17.35 -0.02 18.14
C PRO A 319 -16.82 -1.42 17.80
N VAL A 320 -16.42 -1.57 16.54
CA VAL A 320 -15.92 -2.81 15.96
C VAL A 320 -14.72 -3.27 16.78
N SER A 321 -14.93 -4.24 17.68
CA SER A 321 -13.83 -4.80 18.46
C SER A 321 -12.89 -5.53 17.50
N PRO A 322 -11.57 -5.29 17.53
CA PRO A 322 -10.64 -6.01 16.67
C PRO A 322 -10.79 -7.52 16.87
N PRO A 323 -10.52 -8.36 15.84
CA PRO A 323 -10.51 -9.80 16.03
C PRO A 323 -9.61 -10.15 17.23
N ASN A 324 -10.19 -10.85 18.21
CA ASN A 324 -9.51 -11.10 19.47
C ASN A 324 -8.37 -12.10 19.20
N CYS A 325 -7.14 -11.59 19.13
CA CYS A 325 -5.93 -12.38 18.91
C CYS A 325 -5.76 -13.51 19.96
N GLY A 326 -6.49 -13.43 21.08
CA GLY A 326 -6.66 -14.48 22.10
C GLY A 326 -7.14 -15.83 21.57
N GLN A 327 -7.78 -15.90 20.40
CA GLN A 327 -8.40 -17.12 19.88
C GLN A 327 -7.51 -17.94 18.93
N LEU A 328 -6.31 -17.45 18.59
CA LEU A 328 -5.41 -18.15 17.66
C LEU A 328 -4.49 -19.13 18.43
N LYS A 329 -4.56 -20.42 18.08
CA LYS A 329 -3.84 -21.52 18.75
C LYS A 329 -2.31 -21.38 18.73
N THR A 330 -1.74 -20.63 17.79
CA THR A 330 -0.29 -20.43 17.70
C THR A 330 0.04 -19.04 17.17
N ARG A 331 0.95 -18.34 17.85
CA ARG A 331 1.41 -17.01 17.48
C ARG A 331 2.90 -17.06 17.17
N VAL A 332 3.31 -16.40 16.10
CA VAL A 332 4.73 -16.22 15.79
C VAL A 332 5.04 -14.73 15.78
N ARG A 333 6.00 -14.32 16.60
CA ARG A 333 6.58 -12.97 16.59
C ARG A 333 7.61 -12.91 15.48
N THR A 334 7.42 -12.11 14.45
CA THR A 334 8.39 -12.03 13.33
C THR A 334 8.74 -10.58 13.00
N LEU A 335 9.97 -10.34 12.53
CA LEU A 335 10.27 -9.19 11.68
C LEU A 335 10.10 -9.66 10.23
N LEU A 336 9.08 -9.18 9.55
CA LEU A 336 8.72 -9.63 8.21
C LEU A 336 9.07 -8.53 7.20
N TYR A 337 10.06 -8.79 6.36
CA TYR A 337 10.15 -8.12 5.08
C TYR A 337 9.67 -9.09 4.00
N ARG A 338 8.54 -8.73 3.36
CA ARG A 338 7.95 -9.35 2.17
C ARG A 338 7.81 -10.88 2.21
N TRP A 339 6.59 -11.36 2.44
CA TRP A 339 6.27 -12.79 2.41
C TRP A 339 6.47 -13.34 0.98
N VAL A 340 7.51 -14.14 0.77
CA VAL A 340 7.72 -14.82 -0.51
C VAL A 340 6.99 -16.16 -0.46
N GLU A 341 5.94 -16.29 -1.27
CA GLU A 341 5.11 -17.50 -1.43
C GLU A 341 5.90 -18.80 -1.67
N LYS A 342 7.16 -18.69 -2.10
CA LYS A 342 8.09 -19.80 -2.34
C LYS A 342 9.22 -19.88 -1.32
N THR A 343 8.90 -19.96 -0.04
CA THR A 343 9.89 -20.48 0.94
C THR A 343 9.94 -21.99 0.83
N VAL A 344 10.79 -22.45 -0.11
CA VAL A 344 11.16 -23.85 -0.30
C VAL A 344 12.14 -24.23 0.80
N ILE A 345 11.72 -25.12 1.70
CA ILE A 345 12.57 -25.57 2.82
C ILE A 345 13.26 -26.88 2.44
N PRO A 346 14.60 -26.88 2.26
CA PRO A 346 15.35 -28.12 2.15
C PRO A 346 15.47 -28.77 3.54
N THR A 347 15.09 -30.04 3.67
CA THR A 347 15.40 -30.83 4.87
C THR A 347 16.70 -31.60 4.68
N LYS A 348 17.35 -31.99 5.79
CA LYS A 348 18.55 -32.86 5.80
C LYS A 348 18.36 -34.17 5.02
N ASN A 349 17.12 -34.60 4.80
CA ASN A 349 16.76 -35.84 4.11
C ASN A 349 16.34 -35.62 2.64
N LYS A 350 16.68 -34.47 2.02
CA LYS A 350 16.27 -34.07 0.65
C LYS A 350 14.75 -34.00 0.43
N GLN A 351 13.94 -34.08 1.47
CA GLN A 351 12.51 -33.77 1.37
C GLN A 351 12.33 -32.26 1.37
N THR A 352 11.63 -31.76 0.38
CA THR A 352 11.32 -30.35 0.25
C THR A 352 10.02 -30.07 0.98
N ILE A 353 10.06 -29.30 2.06
CA ILE A 353 8.84 -28.84 2.73
C ILE A 353 8.46 -27.51 2.10
N ILE A 354 7.26 -27.42 1.55
CA ILE A 354 6.70 -26.15 1.11
C ILE A 354 5.80 -25.65 2.24
N LEU A 355 6.15 -24.51 2.86
CA LEU A 355 5.42 -23.94 4.01
C LEU A 355 3.92 -23.79 3.74
N LYS A 356 3.54 -23.44 2.52
CA LYS A 356 2.13 -23.30 2.09
C LYS A 356 1.32 -24.58 2.25
N ASP A 357 1.94 -25.74 2.07
CA ASP A 357 1.23 -27.02 2.12
C ASP A 357 0.80 -27.39 3.54
N ARG A 358 1.51 -26.83 4.54
CA ARG A 358 1.32 -27.09 5.98
C ARG A 358 0.41 -26.08 6.70
N LEU A 359 0.07 -24.96 6.07
CA LEU A 359 -0.78 -23.92 6.66
C LEU A 359 -2.24 -24.09 6.19
N ASN A 360 -3.18 -24.02 7.14
CA ASN A 360 -4.63 -23.98 6.86
C ASN A 360 -5.06 -22.56 6.50
N ASN A 361 -4.73 -21.60 7.37
CA ASN A 361 -4.92 -20.15 7.21
C ASN A 361 -3.83 -19.43 8.02
N TYR A 362 -3.45 -18.22 7.61
CA TYR A 362 -2.63 -17.34 8.46
C TYR A 362 -3.23 -15.94 8.47
N HIS A 363 -3.21 -15.31 9.64
CA HIS A 363 -3.59 -13.92 9.82
C HIS A 363 -2.32 -13.14 10.13
N ALA A 364 -1.74 -12.49 9.12
CA ALA A 364 -0.69 -11.49 9.38
C ALA A 364 -1.37 -10.28 10.03
N LEU A 365 -1.05 -9.98 11.28
CA LEU A 365 -1.52 -8.76 11.92
C LEU A 365 -0.62 -7.63 11.45
N SER A 366 -1.24 -6.51 11.05
CA SER A 366 -0.52 -5.24 10.96
C SER A 366 0.14 -4.95 12.31
N GLY A 367 1.37 -4.45 12.26
CA GLY A 367 2.29 -4.41 13.39
C GLY A 367 1.72 -3.58 14.52
N PHE A 368 1.65 -4.18 15.71
CA PHE A 368 1.60 -3.42 16.93
C PHE A 368 2.99 -2.82 17.17
N SER A 369 3.21 -1.60 16.67
CA SER A 369 4.39 -0.82 17.07
C SER A 369 4.20 -0.37 18.51
N ARG A 370 4.62 -1.19 19.48
CA ARG A 370 4.76 -0.76 20.87
C ARG A 370 6.18 -0.22 21.03
N LYS A 371 6.38 1.09 20.86
CA LYS A 371 7.62 1.78 21.24
C LYS A 371 7.83 1.53 22.75
N ARG A 372 8.69 0.57 23.10
CA ARG A 372 9.04 0.31 24.50
C ARG A 372 10.37 1.01 24.78
N ARG A 373 10.32 2.19 25.42
CA ARG A 373 11.50 2.87 25.95
C ARG A 373 12.06 2.02 27.09
N MET A 374 13.13 1.29 26.84
CA MET A 374 13.91 0.64 27.90
C MET A 374 14.89 1.69 28.42
N ASN A 375 14.76 2.06 29.71
CA ASN A 375 15.71 2.94 30.38
C ASN A 375 17.04 2.20 30.58
N ASN A 376 17.87 2.14 29.54
CA ASN A 376 19.31 1.89 29.67
C ASN A 376 20.03 3.01 28.94
N LYS A 377 20.79 3.80 29.71
CA LYS A 377 21.26 5.15 29.37
C LYS A 377 22.13 5.30 28.11
N ASN A 378 22.48 4.25 27.37
CA ASN A 378 23.42 4.38 26.25
C ASN A 378 23.00 3.74 24.91
N LEU A 379 21.82 3.13 24.77
CA LEU A 379 21.36 2.54 23.49
C LEU A 379 19.83 2.62 23.37
N GLN A 380 19.32 3.53 22.54
CA GLN A 380 17.92 3.50 22.12
C GLN A 380 17.74 2.38 21.07
N MET A 381 17.32 1.19 21.51
CA MET A 381 16.84 0.16 20.58
C MET A 381 15.37 0.40 20.26
N LEU A 382 15.08 0.91 19.07
CA LEU A 382 13.74 0.84 18.48
C LEU A 382 13.49 -0.60 18.02
N ARG A 383 12.62 -1.33 18.72
CA ARG A 383 12.14 -2.65 18.28
C ARG A 383 10.72 -2.53 17.75
N VAL A 384 10.53 -2.84 16.47
CA VAL A 384 9.20 -3.02 15.86
C VAL A 384 8.87 -4.52 15.88
N ILE A 385 7.73 -4.89 16.46
CA ILE A 385 7.28 -6.29 16.58
C ILE A 385 6.05 -6.49 15.70
N TRP A 386 6.09 -7.49 14.82
CA TRP A 386 4.93 -7.93 14.05
C TRP A 386 4.45 -9.27 14.58
N LEU A 387 3.13 -9.42 14.66
CA LEU A 387 2.48 -10.67 15.08
C LEU A 387 1.89 -11.35 13.85
N VAL A 388 2.21 -12.61 13.65
CA VAL A 388 1.57 -13.43 12.63
C VAL A 388 0.85 -14.57 13.35
N GLY A 389 -0.46 -14.58 13.23
CA GLY A 389 -1.31 -15.68 13.63
C GLY A 389 -1.21 -16.81 12.63
N LEU A 390 -0.84 -18.01 13.08
CA LEU A 390 -0.77 -19.18 12.22
C LEU A 390 -1.83 -20.19 12.66
N ASN A 391 -2.56 -20.76 11.69
CA ASN A 391 -3.44 -21.89 11.91
C ASN A 391 -2.95 -23.08 11.09
N PHE A 392 -2.53 -24.14 11.77
CA PHE A 392 -1.93 -25.33 11.17
C PHE A 392 -3.00 -26.39 10.85
N LYS A 393 -2.70 -27.25 9.86
CA LYS A 393 -3.39 -28.54 9.71
C LYS A 393 -2.74 -29.49 10.72
N GLU A 394 -3.50 -30.21 11.54
CA GLU A 394 -3.09 -30.85 12.82
C GLU A 394 -1.81 -31.72 12.83
N ASP A 395 -1.30 -32.01 14.05
CA ASP A 395 -0.22 -32.94 14.47
C ASP A 395 1.18 -32.85 13.84
N SER A 396 1.54 -31.74 13.19
CA SER A 396 2.91 -31.50 12.71
C SER A 396 3.77 -30.63 13.63
N CYS A 397 3.42 -30.53 14.93
CA CYS A 397 4.11 -29.71 15.94
C CYS A 397 5.62 -30.00 16.07
N SER A 398 6.08 -31.21 15.77
CA SER A 398 7.50 -31.59 15.89
C SER A 398 8.44 -30.93 14.87
N SER A 399 7.90 -30.31 13.81
CA SER A 399 8.71 -29.72 12.72
C SER A 399 8.54 -28.20 12.53
N ILE A 400 7.66 -27.57 13.32
CA ILE A 400 7.40 -26.12 13.29
C ILE A 400 8.66 -25.29 13.61
N PRO A 401 9.48 -25.63 14.63
CA PRO A 401 10.69 -24.87 14.94
C PRO A 401 11.68 -24.86 13.78
N ASN A 402 11.80 -25.96 13.03
CA ASN A 402 12.72 -26.04 11.89
C ASN A 402 12.28 -25.15 10.73
N SER A 403 10.97 -25.12 10.41
CA SER A 403 10.45 -24.26 9.35
C SER A 403 10.52 -22.77 9.71
N ILE A 404 10.30 -22.42 10.98
CA ILE A 404 10.46 -21.05 11.49
C ILE A 404 11.94 -20.65 11.47
N ASN A 405 12.85 -21.50 11.95
CA ASN A 405 14.30 -21.24 11.92
C ASN A 405 14.84 -21.07 10.49
N GLN A 406 14.34 -21.84 9.53
CA GLN A 406 14.72 -21.68 8.13
C GLN A 406 14.13 -20.43 7.50
N PHE A 407 12.89 -20.05 7.82
CA PHE A 407 12.33 -18.76 7.44
C PHE A 407 13.17 -17.58 7.98
N ILE A 408 13.59 -17.65 9.24
CA ILE A 408 14.52 -16.67 9.86
C ILE A 408 15.86 -16.64 9.12
N SER A 409 16.41 -17.80 8.75
CA SER A 409 17.69 -17.87 8.02
C SER A 409 17.62 -17.22 6.63
N THR A 410 16.50 -17.40 5.92
CA THR A 410 16.24 -16.77 4.62
C THR A 410 16.11 -15.25 4.78
N LEU A 411 15.40 -14.78 5.80
CA LEU A 411 15.32 -13.34 6.12
C LEU A 411 16.71 -12.77 6.40
N ASN A 412 17.50 -13.42 7.25
CA ASN A 412 18.86 -12.98 7.57
C ASN A 412 19.79 -12.97 6.35
N PHE A 413 19.66 -13.94 5.43
CA PHE A 413 20.43 -13.97 4.18
C PHE A 413 20.11 -12.78 3.27
N HIS A 414 18.83 -12.43 3.10
CA HIS A 414 18.43 -11.29 2.30
C HIS A 414 18.81 -9.96 2.95
N MET A 415 18.69 -9.83 4.28
CA MET A 415 19.13 -8.65 5.03
C MET A 415 20.66 -8.46 4.95
N GLY A 416 21.44 -9.55 5.01
CA GLY A 416 22.89 -9.50 4.82
C GLY A 416 23.30 -8.99 3.43
N LYS A 417 22.54 -9.32 2.38
CA LYS A 417 22.75 -8.78 1.03
C LYS A 417 22.41 -7.29 0.90
N ILE A 418 21.43 -6.81 1.65
CA ILE A 418 21.06 -5.38 1.68
C ILE A 418 22.16 -4.56 2.39
N ASN A 419 22.69 -5.05 3.51
CA ASN A 419 23.79 -4.41 4.22
C ASN A 419 25.07 -4.32 3.37
N ASN A 420 25.39 -5.39 2.61
CA ASN A 420 26.55 -5.40 1.72
C ASN A 420 26.40 -4.49 0.49
N LYS A 421 25.17 -4.26 -0.01
CA LYS A 421 24.92 -3.34 -1.13
C LYS A 421 25.03 -1.86 -0.75
N ASN A 422 24.79 -1.53 0.50
CA ASN A 422 24.83 -0.15 1.01
C ASN A 422 26.21 0.25 1.61
N GLY A 423 27.25 -0.58 1.44
CA GLY A 423 28.60 -0.25 1.88
C GLY A 423 28.81 -0.20 3.41
N PHE A 424 27.88 -0.73 4.21
CA PHE A 424 28.02 -0.76 5.66
C PHE A 424 28.92 -1.93 6.09
N ASN A 425 30.24 -1.71 6.05
CA ASN A 425 31.22 -2.54 6.74
C ASN A 425 31.31 -2.11 8.22
N ASN A 426 30.28 -2.39 9.02
CA ASN A 426 30.43 -2.52 10.46
C ASN A 426 29.20 -3.22 11.07
N HIS A 427 29.47 -4.10 12.03
CA HIS A 427 28.48 -4.85 12.78
C HIS A 427 27.39 -3.93 13.36
N SER A 428 26.14 -4.43 13.34
CA SER A 428 24.94 -3.92 14.00
C SER A 428 24.26 -2.69 13.37
N LEU A 429 23.14 -2.93 12.68
CA LEU A 429 22.02 -1.97 12.57
C LEU A 429 20.73 -2.68 12.10
N TYR A 430 20.85 -3.76 11.32
CA TYR A 430 19.74 -4.65 11.00
C TYR A 430 20.12 -6.11 11.23
N GLY A 431 19.65 -6.69 12.33
CA GLY A 431 19.81 -8.12 12.63
C GLY A 431 18.60 -8.65 13.40
N ILE A 432 18.03 -9.76 12.93
CA ILE A 432 17.04 -10.51 13.70
C ILE A 432 17.82 -11.40 14.67
N TYR A 433 17.84 -11.01 15.94
CA TYR A 433 18.39 -11.85 17.00
C TYR A 433 17.43 -13.02 17.26
N SER A 434 17.92 -14.24 17.08
CA SER A 434 17.22 -15.52 17.25
C SER A 434 16.64 -15.76 18.65
N ASN A 435 16.98 -14.92 19.63
CA ASN A 435 16.72 -15.20 21.05
C ASN A 435 15.36 -14.71 21.56
N HIS A 436 14.43 -14.30 20.70
CA HIS A 436 13.10 -13.82 21.09
C HIS A 436 11.94 -14.38 20.26
N PHE A 437 12.01 -15.66 19.89
CA PHE A 437 10.82 -16.43 19.50
C PHE A 437 10.30 -17.18 20.73
N GLU A 438 9.38 -16.56 21.46
CA GLU A 438 8.54 -17.30 22.40
C GLU A 438 7.39 -17.90 21.60
N LEU A 439 7.40 -19.23 21.42
CA LEU A 439 6.19 -19.98 21.15
C LEU A 439 5.33 -19.89 22.41
N GLU A 440 4.42 -18.92 22.46
CA GLU A 440 3.31 -18.96 23.40
C GLU A 440 2.36 -20.08 22.93
N ASN A 441 2.63 -21.32 23.34
CA ASN A 441 1.59 -22.34 23.42
C ASN A 441 0.78 -22.02 24.68
N MET A 442 -0.53 -21.81 24.54
CA MET A 442 -1.45 -21.99 25.66
C MET A 442 -1.81 -23.46 25.78
#